data_AF-A0A922ZRG0-F1
#
_entry.id   AF-A0A922ZRG0-F1
#
_cell.length_a   1.000
_cell.length_b   1.000
_cell.length_c   1.000
_cell.angle_alpha   90.00
_cell.angle_beta   90.00
_cell.angle_gamma   90.00
#
_symmetry.space_group_name_H-M   'P 1'
#
loop_
_entity.id
_entity.type
_entity.pdbx_description
1 polymer ?
#
loop_
_entity_poly.entity_id
_entity_poly.type
_entity_poly.pdbx_seq_one_letter_code
_entity_poly.pdbx_strand_id
1 'polypeptide(L)'
;MFLDQINEFFTQVVGISVAVVFAIIIIIVLLRGIKVAKPDEAIIVTSRQRTPKERAQNAEMENVGQRVVFGSRVFVKPIVEAYFKLSLRSRQLNVQATAQTRDAITIRVNAVAVVKVGGSEAMVRAAAQRFLNQQDQIESSTEEVLSGSVRSIVGQLTVTEIITNRSALQEQVLEAVREALDIQGLQIDTLQIKEIDDDNNYIRDLGRAEAARVKQVAEIAEAQAQQASEEARIAAAQKIAESQRALDLRNAEIQKETDKARAEAAAAAPLAEAIAQQEVVSQQELTAQKRVGLRKQELDAEVRAVADAQAYAIEKEANAAALASVAGANAERDSRKAAAEAIEAEGLAERNRRKSAAEAVEAEGVAERARRIAAAEALAAEGEAEASAIRSKGTAEADSTRAQAEALAERAEALLKQRIIDQLPEIVRAAAEPLGAIQNMTVISSDGSGTNQLGENVAGQLATSTKIIKDLVGIDIGELINGKVVGEATGAAVAKGAASSTGRGGRRAADAPSPQDS
;
A
#
# COMPACT_ATOMS: atom_id res chain seq x y z
N MET A 1 74.80 79.45 -7.28
CA MET A 1 73.39 79.44 -7.73
C MET A 1 73.03 78.13 -8.44
N PHE A 2 73.73 77.71 -9.52
CA PHE A 2 73.44 76.42 -10.20
C PHE A 2 73.67 75.16 -9.34
N LEU A 3 74.71 75.14 -8.49
CA LEU A 3 74.98 74.00 -7.59
C LEU A 3 73.93 73.82 -6.48
N ASP A 4 73.39 74.92 -5.94
CA ASP A 4 72.28 74.86 -4.96
C ASP A 4 70.99 74.35 -5.60
N GLN A 5 70.71 74.81 -6.82
CA GLN A 5 69.50 74.41 -7.55
C GLN A 5 69.53 72.92 -7.94
N ILE A 6 70.71 72.36 -8.23
CA ILE A 6 70.91 70.92 -8.47
C ILE A 6 70.72 70.12 -7.17
N ASN A 7 71.19 70.65 -6.03
CA ASN A 7 71.07 69.96 -4.74
C ASN A 7 69.63 69.97 -4.19
N GLU A 8 68.89 71.07 -4.39
CA GLU A 8 67.44 71.13 -4.14
C GLU A 8 66.67 70.17 -5.06
N PHE A 9 67.00 70.12 -6.34
CA PHE A 9 66.36 69.19 -7.27
C PHE A 9 66.65 67.73 -6.89
N PHE A 10 67.89 67.40 -6.51
CA PHE A 10 68.26 66.05 -6.08
C PHE A 10 67.57 65.65 -4.77
N THR A 11 67.49 66.54 -3.78
CA THR A 11 66.78 66.27 -2.52
C THR A 11 65.28 66.12 -2.72
N GLN A 12 64.65 66.89 -3.61
CA GLN A 12 63.24 66.71 -3.99
C GLN A 12 63.01 65.37 -4.70
N VAL A 13 63.86 65.00 -5.66
CA VAL A 13 63.77 63.71 -6.38
C VAL A 13 64.00 62.52 -5.43
N VAL A 14 64.93 62.63 -4.49
CA VAL A 14 65.17 61.62 -3.43
C VAL A 14 63.97 61.55 -2.47
N GLY A 15 63.40 62.69 -2.06
CA GLY A 15 62.21 62.73 -1.20
C GLY A 15 60.98 62.10 -1.86
N ILE A 16 60.72 62.42 -3.13
CA ILE A 16 59.61 61.85 -3.90
C ILE A 16 59.81 60.34 -4.11
N SER A 17 61.03 59.91 -4.43
CA SER A 17 61.31 58.47 -4.61
C SER A 17 61.17 57.67 -3.32
N VAL A 18 61.59 58.19 -2.16
CA VAL A 18 61.34 57.56 -0.85
C VAL A 18 59.84 57.49 -0.54
N ALA A 19 59.09 58.55 -0.81
CA ALA A 19 57.63 58.56 -0.61
C ALA A 19 56.92 57.54 -1.53
N VAL A 20 57.35 57.41 -2.79
CA VAL A 20 56.81 56.43 -3.73
C VAL A 20 57.13 55.00 -3.28
N VAL A 21 58.36 54.73 -2.83
CA VAL A 21 58.73 53.41 -2.29
C VAL A 21 57.90 53.07 -1.06
N PHE A 22 57.69 54.02 -0.15
CA PHE A 22 56.86 53.83 1.03
C PHE A 22 55.39 53.56 0.66
N ALA A 23 54.85 54.29 -0.32
CA ALA A 23 53.51 54.05 -0.85
C ALA A 23 53.38 52.66 -1.48
N ILE A 24 54.38 52.21 -2.26
CA ILE A 24 54.41 50.87 -2.85
C ILE A 24 54.46 49.79 -1.75
N ILE A 25 55.28 49.97 -0.71
CA ILE A 25 55.35 49.04 0.42
C ILE A 25 53.99 48.97 1.14
N ILE A 26 53.34 50.10 1.40
CA ILE A 26 52.00 50.14 1.99
C ILE A 26 50.98 49.42 1.11
N ILE A 27 51.01 49.65 -0.20
CA ILE A 27 50.12 48.98 -1.16
C ILE A 27 50.36 47.46 -1.15
N ILE A 28 51.61 46.99 -1.13
CA ILE A 28 51.94 45.56 -1.05
C ILE A 28 51.42 44.95 0.25
N VAL A 29 51.56 45.65 1.38
CA VAL A 29 51.06 45.21 2.69
C VAL A 29 49.54 45.12 2.69
N LEU A 30 48.84 46.12 2.13
CA LEU A 30 47.39 46.12 1.98
C LEU A 30 46.90 44.98 1.07
N LEU A 31 47.56 44.79 -0.08
CA LEU A 31 47.22 43.71 -1.01
C LEU A 31 47.45 42.32 -0.38
N ARG A 32 48.51 42.14 0.41
CA ARG A 32 48.78 40.89 1.14
C ARG A 32 47.73 40.59 2.22
N GLY A 33 47.11 41.61 2.79
CA GLY A 33 46.05 41.48 3.79
C GLY A 33 44.72 40.97 3.24
N ILE A 34 44.49 41.05 1.93
CA ILE A 34 43.27 40.53 1.31
C ILE A 34 43.40 39.01 1.13
N LYS A 35 42.63 38.25 1.89
CA LYS A 35 42.50 36.79 1.74
C LYS A 35 41.12 36.44 1.20
N VAL A 36 41.06 35.40 0.37
CA VAL A 36 39.82 34.95 -0.26
C VAL A 36 39.52 33.54 0.25
N ALA A 37 38.34 33.37 0.86
CA ALA A 37 37.82 32.06 1.22
C ALA A 37 37.20 31.41 -0.03
N LYS A 38 37.55 30.15 -0.29
CA LYS A 38 36.83 29.35 -1.29
C LYS A 38 35.47 28.91 -0.71
N PRO A 39 34.50 28.48 -1.54
CA PRO A 39 33.22 27.97 -1.04
C PRO A 39 33.34 26.77 -0.07
N ASP A 40 34.39 25.99 -0.18
CA ASP A 40 34.69 24.81 0.63
C ASP A 40 35.67 25.07 1.80
N GLU A 41 36.05 26.33 2.03
CA GLU A 41 36.98 26.75 3.09
C GLU A 41 36.35 27.86 3.94
N ALA A 42 36.42 27.73 5.27
CA ALA A 42 36.16 28.83 6.19
C ALA A 42 37.48 29.50 6.59
N ILE A 43 37.50 30.84 6.61
CA ILE A 43 38.62 31.59 7.17
C ILE A 43 38.24 32.05 8.57
N ILE A 44 39.00 31.61 9.56
CA ILE A 44 38.90 32.09 10.94
C ILE A 44 39.97 33.17 11.13
N VAL A 45 39.54 34.38 11.45
CA VAL A 45 40.42 35.51 11.78
C VAL A 45 40.40 35.71 13.28
N THR A 46 41.56 35.58 13.92
CA THR A 46 41.73 35.87 15.34
C THR A 46 42.42 37.22 15.51
N SER A 47 41.93 38.03 16.44
CA SER A 47 42.47 39.36 16.75
C SER A 47 42.78 39.49 18.23
N ARG A 48 43.78 40.30 18.57
CA ARG A 48 44.09 40.63 19.97
C ARG A 48 42.91 41.44 20.56
N GLN A 49 42.10 40.77 21.39
CA GLN A 49 40.95 41.25 22.17
C GLN A 49 40.28 42.55 21.68
N ARG A 50 39.13 42.41 21.02
CA ARG A 50 38.16 43.51 20.92
C ARG A 50 37.20 43.43 22.10
N THR A 51 37.06 44.50 22.87
CA THR A 51 35.88 44.68 23.71
C THR A 51 34.61 44.57 22.85
N PRO A 52 33.53 43.92 23.35
CA PRO A 52 32.35 43.65 22.55
C PRO A 52 31.68 44.97 22.15
N LYS A 53 31.37 45.14 20.86
CA LYS A 53 30.46 46.19 20.40
C LYS A 53 29.02 45.73 20.69
N GLU A 54 28.21 46.60 21.27
CA GLU A 54 26.79 46.45 21.71
C GLU A 54 25.78 45.89 20.68
N ARG A 55 26.18 45.45 19.49
CA ARG A 55 25.26 44.99 18.43
C ARG A 55 24.89 43.50 18.48
N ALA A 56 25.37 42.74 19.46
CA ALA A 56 25.03 41.34 19.64
C ALA A 56 24.34 41.13 20.99
N GLN A 57 23.07 41.50 21.10
CA GLN A 57 22.30 41.34 22.33
C GLN A 57 21.93 39.88 22.65
N ASN A 58 22.20 38.90 21.77
CA ASN A 58 21.81 37.49 21.99
C ASN A 58 22.89 36.44 21.61
N ALA A 59 24.16 36.82 21.50
CA ALA A 59 25.23 35.84 21.30
C ALA A 59 25.96 35.60 22.63
N GLU A 60 25.85 34.39 23.16
CA GLU A 60 26.48 33.95 24.41
C GLU A 60 27.93 34.46 24.54
N MET A 61 28.22 35.01 25.71
CA MET A 61 29.41 35.78 26.04
C MET A 61 30.71 34.95 26.14
N GLU A 62 30.84 33.84 25.41
CA GLU A 62 31.94 32.90 25.68
C GLU A 62 33.18 33.06 24.79
N ASN A 63 33.11 33.78 23.65
CA ASN A 63 34.25 33.78 22.72
C ASN A 63 34.41 35.11 21.96
N VAL A 64 34.81 36.14 22.69
CA VAL A 64 35.07 37.49 22.19
C VAL A 64 36.47 37.56 21.55
N GLY A 65 36.58 37.45 20.22
CA GLY A 65 37.83 37.74 19.51
C GLY A 65 38.07 37.01 18.18
N GLN A 66 37.25 36.02 17.85
CA GLN A 66 37.33 35.24 16.61
C GLN A 66 36.21 35.62 15.65
N ARG A 67 36.54 35.85 14.39
CA ARG A 67 35.58 36.14 13.31
C ARG A 67 35.66 35.05 12.26
N VAL A 68 34.54 34.40 11.98
CA VAL A 68 34.43 33.40 10.91
C VAL A 68 33.89 34.05 9.64
N VAL A 69 34.48 33.71 8.49
CA VAL A 69 34.05 34.22 7.19
C VAL A 69 33.94 33.08 6.19
N PHE A 70 32.79 33.00 5.52
CA PHE A 70 32.46 31.99 4.51
C PHE A 70 32.51 32.61 3.11
N GLY A 71 33.13 31.91 2.15
CA GLY A 71 32.99 32.16 0.70
C GLY A 71 33.20 33.61 0.22
N SER A 72 33.87 34.45 1.01
CA SER A 72 33.99 35.89 0.77
C SER A 72 35.40 36.40 1.05
N ARG A 73 35.69 37.60 0.52
CA ARG A 73 36.99 38.25 0.70
C ARG A 73 37.05 38.86 2.08
N VAL A 74 38.09 38.53 2.83
CA VAL A 74 38.35 39.07 4.15
C VAL A 74 39.66 39.84 4.16
N PHE A 75 39.60 41.08 4.65
CA PHE A 75 40.80 41.83 4.97
C PHE A 75 41.30 41.41 6.35
N VAL A 76 42.49 40.83 6.38
CA VAL A 76 43.21 40.42 7.58
C VAL A 76 44.34 41.42 7.80
N LYS A 77 44.32 42.11 8.93
CA LYS A 77 45.35 43.10 9.28
C LYS A 77 46.68 42.38 9.56
N PRO A 78 47.73 42.55 8.74
CA PRO A 78 48.92 41.68 8.76
C PRO A 78 49.77 41.75 10.04
N ILE A 79 49.56 42.74 10.91
CA ILE A 79 50.35 42.95 12.14
C ILE A 79 49.57 42.55 13.41
N VAL A 80 48.23 42.59 13.38
CA VAL A 80 47.39 42.44 14.59
C VAL A 80 46.38 41.30 14.51
N GLU A 81 46.19 40.72 13.33
CA GLU A 81 45.24 39.63 13.08
C GLU A 81 45.98 38.43 12.48
N ALA A 82 45.74 37.24 13.03
CA ALA A 82 46.16 35.98 12.42
C ALA A 82 44.96 35.32 11.74
N TYR A 83 45.22 34.56 10.67
CA TYR A 83 44.17 33.85 9.95
C TYR A 83 44.50 32.37 9.84
N PHE A 84 43.47 31.55 9.86
CA PHE A 84 43.55 30.11 9.66
C PHE A 84 42.46 29.66 8.71
N LYS A 85 42.73 28.58 7.98
CA LYS A 85 41.80 27.99 7.02
C LYS A 85 41.31 26.65 7.54
N LEU A 86 40.00 26.45 7.54
CA LEU A 86 39.38 25.18 7.88
C LEU A 86 38.60 24.66 6.68
N SER A 87 38.84 23.40 6.28
CA SER A 87 38.08 22.79 5.18
C SER A 87 36.69 22.34 5.64
N LEU A 88 35.66 22.82 4.95
CA LEU A 88 34.23 22.48 5.14
C LEU A 88 33.79 21.29 4.27
N ARG A 89 34.71 20.66 3.54
CA ARG A 89 34.41 19.55 2.65
C ARG A 89 33.92 18.33 3.45
N SER A 90 32.91 17.64 2.90
CA SER A 90 32.45 16.37 3.43
C SER A 90 33.54 15.30 3.33
N ARG A 91 33.68 14.51 4.39
CA ARG A 91 34.61 13.39 4.52
C ARG A 91 33.80 12.13 4.73
N GLN A 92 34.19 11.06 4.05
CA GLN A 92 33.57 9.75 4.18
C GLN A 92 34.41 8.92 5.16
N LEU A 93 33.76 8.39 6.18
CA LEU A 93 34.39 7.57 7.22
C LEU A 93 33.81 6.16 7.17
N ASN A 94 34.68 5.18 7.28
CA ASN A 94 34.27 3.79 7.51
C ASN A 94 34.40 3.53 9.01
N VAL A 95 33.28 3.25 9.65
CA VAL A 95 33.22 3.02 11.10
C VAL A 95 33.02 1.54 11.34
N GLN A 96 33.88 0.96 12.17
CA GLN A 96 33.75 -0.43 12.60
C GLN A 96 33.57 -0.46 14.11
N ALA A 97 32.47 -1.02 14.58
CA ALA A 97 32.15 -1.12 16.00
C ALA A 97 31.88 -2.58 16.38
N THR A 98 32.73 -3.13 17.25
CA THR A 98 32.44 -4.38 17.96
C THR A 98 31.69 -4.05 19.24
N ALA A 99 30.52 -4.66 19.42
CA ALA A 99 29.61 -4.40 20.53
C ALA A 99 28.90 -5.69 20.97
N GLN A 100 28.55 -5.77 22.25
CA GLN A 100 27.73 -6.84 22.78
C GLN A 100 26.29 -6.34 22.87
N THR A 101 25.37 -7.05 22.22
CA THR A 101 23.92 -6.77 22.26
C THR A 101 23.29 -7.09 23.62
N ARG A 102 22.01 -6.73 23.80
CA ARG A 102 21.21 -7.06 24.99
C ARG A 102 21.15 -8.57 25.27
N ASP A 103 21.23 -9.40 24.23
CA ASP A 103 21.20 -10.87 24.32
C ASP A 103 22.59 -11.47 24.63
N ALA A 104 23.56 -10.64 25.02
CA ALA A 104 24.94 -11.01 25.30
C ALA A 104 25.72 -11.58 24.09
N ILE A 105 25.20 -11.42 22.87
CA ILE A 105 25.87 -11.83 21.63
C ILE A 105 26.77 -10.69 21.14
N THR A 106 28.03 -11.02 20.86
CA THR A 106 29.00 -10.08 20.26
C THR A 106 28.77 -9.99 18.76
N ILE A 107 28.52 -8.77 18.28
CA ILE A 107 28.36 -8.47 16.87
C ILE A 107 29.35 -7.37 16.43
N ARG A 108 29.73 -7.44 15.16
CA ARG A 108 30.54 -6.43 14.47
C ARG A 108 29.65 -5.68 13.49
N VAL A 109 29.50 -4.38 13.73
CA VAL A 109 28.71 -3.50 12.87
C VAL A 109 29.65 -2.62 12.06
N ASN A 110 29.53 -2.73 10.74
CA ASN A 110 30.24 -1.89 9.78
C ASN A 110 29.28 -0.82 9.27
N ALA A 111 29.65 0.44 9.42
CA ALA A 111 28.86 1.58 8.96
C ALA A 111 29.71 2.53 8.12
N VAL A 112 29.05 3.27 7.23
CA VAL A 112 29.65 4.34 6.45
C VAL A 112 28.94 5.63 6.84
N ALA A 113 29.72 6.61 7.28
CA ALA A 113 29.23 7.91 7.66
C ALA A 113 29.84 8.98 6.76
N VAL A 114 29.05 10.01 6.42
CA VAL A 114 29.55 11.20 5.75
C VAL A 114 29.38 12.36 6.71
N VAL A 115 30.49 13.02 7.02
CA VAL A 115 30.59 14.07 8.04
C VAL A 115 31.31 15.27 7.46
N LYS A 116 30.88 16.46 7.87
CA LYS A 116 31.50 17.73 7.49
C LYS A 116 31.54 18.67 8.69
N VAL A 117 32.28 19.77 8.56
CA VAL A 117 32.17 20.86 9.54
C VAL A 117 30.85 21.59 9.29
N GLY A 118 30.11 21.88 10.35
CA GLY A 118 28.83 22.57 10.25
C GLY A 118 28.95 23.96 9.62
N GLY A 119 27.92 24.40 8.91
CA GLY A 119 27.91 25.68 8.18
C GLY A 119 27.66 26.93 9.04
N SER A 120 27.42 26.78 10.34
CA SER A 120 27.17 27.90 11.25
C SER A 120 28.47 28.46 11.81
N GLU A 121 28.50 29.76 12.15
CA GLU A 121 29.67 30.38 12.77
C GLU A 121 30.06 29.70 14.10
N ALA A 122 29.06 29.25 14.88
CA ALA A 122 29.28 28.53 16.14
C ALA A 122 29.97 27.18 15.91
N MET A 123 29.49 26.36 14.97
CA MET A 123 30.07 25.05 14.67
C MET A 123 31.47 25.17 14.09
N VAL A 124 31.70 26.09 13.14
CA VAL A 124 33.05 26.33 12.61
C VAL A 124 34.02 26.74 13.71
N ARG A 125 33.57 27.53 14.69
CA ARG A 125 34.39 27.95 15.83
C ARG A 125 34.76 26.76 16.74
N ALA A 126 33.79 25.93 17.10
CA ALA A 126 34.02 24.73 17.90
C ALA A 126 34.98 23.75 17.19
N ALA A 127 34.76 23.52 15.89
CA ALA A 127 35.65 22.69 15.08
C ALA A 127 37.05 23.30 14.94
N ALA A 128 37.15 24.63 14.80
CA ALA A 128 38.42 25.33 14.74
C ALA A 128 39.21 25.19 16.05
N GLN A 129 38.58 25.25 17.21
CA GLN A 129 39.29 25.09 18.49
C GLN A 129 39.98 23.72 18.61
N ARG A 130 39.36 22.66 18.06
CA ARG A 130 39.86 21.28 18.14
C ARG A 130 40.80 20.91 17.00
N PHE A 131 40.45 21.25 15.76
CA PHE A 131 41.03 20.65 14.56
C PHE A 131 41.86 21.62 13.69
N LEU A 132 42.09 22.88 14.11
CA LEU A 132 42.77 23.90 13.28
C LEU A 132 44.09 23.41 12.68
N ASN A 133 44.94 22.83 13.53
CA ASN A 133 46.28 22.39 13.20
C ASN A 133 46.37 20.86 13.00
N GLN A 134 45.25 20.16 13.09
CA GLN A 134 45.16 18.69 13.08
C GLN A 134 43.95 18.24 12.25
N GLN A 135 43.77 18.81 11.05
CA GLN A 135 42.61 18.50 10.21
C GLN A 135 42.58 17.04 9.74
N ASP A 136 43.74 16.38 9.70
CA ASP A 136 43.86 14.96 9.38
C ASP A 136 43.34 14.06 10.52
N GLN A 137 43.29 14.57 11.76
CA GLN A 137 42.77 13.84 12.93
C GLN A 137 41.24 13.95 13.07
N ILE A 138 40.57 14.73 12.21
CA ILE A 138 39.10 14.79 12.19
C ILE A 138 38.54 13.40 11.91
N GLU A 139 39.15 12.66 10.98
CA GLU A 139 38.66 11.35 10.56
C GLU A 139 38.73 10.33 11.69
N SER A 140 39.91 10.17 12.30
CA SER A 140 40.14 9.25 13.43
C SER A 140 39.30 9.61 14.66
N SER A 141 39.26 10.89 15.03
CA SER A 141 38.49 11.34 16.20
C SER A 141 37.00 11.16 15.99
N THR A 142 36.49 11.43 14.79
CA THR A 142 35.07 11.25 14.48
C THR A 142 34.70 9.77 14.37
N GLU A 143 35.58 8.94 13.82
CA GLU A 143 35.41 7.48 13.79
C GLU A 143 35.29 6.91 15.21
N GLU A 144 36.15 7.35 16.14
CA GLU A 144 36.09 6.90 17.54
C GLU A 144 34.76 7.26 18.19
N VAL A 145 34.29 8.50 18.03
CA VAL A 145 32.98 8.96 18.55
C VAL A 145 31.84 8.17 17.93
N LEU A 146 31.83 8.01 16.60
CA LEU A 146 30.82 7.25 15.88
C LEU A 146 30.79 5.78 16.33
N SER A 147 31.97 5.16 16.48
CA SER A 147 32.08 3.78 16.94
C SER A 147 31.56 3.59 18.36
N GLY A 148 31.79 4.59 19.23
CA GLY A 148 31.27 4.64 20.60
C GLY A 148 29.75 4.73 20.63
N SER A 149 29.16 5.63 19.84
CA SER A 149 27.71 5.78 19.75
C SER A 149 27.04 4.55 19.15
N VAL A 150 27.58 3.98 18.06
CA VAL A 150 27.09 2.72 17.48
C VAL A 150 27.14 1.61 18.52
N ARG A 151 28.26 1.47 19.26
CA ARG A 151 28.40 0.47 20.32
C ARG A 151 27.37 0.65 21.43
N SER A 152 27.09 1.89 21.83
CA SER A 152 26.10 2.21 22.86
C SER A 152 24.68 1.81 22.46
N ILE A 153 24.25 2.19 21.25
CA ILE A 153 22.89 1.87 20.75
C ILE A 153 22.74 0.37 20.50
N VAL A 154 23.75 -0.27 19.90
CA VAL A 154 23.75 -1.73 19.67
C VAL A 154 23.64 -2.50 20.99
N GLY A 155 24.23 -2.00 22.07
CA GLY A 155 24.12 -2.63 23.39
C GLY A 155 22.73 -2.62 24.01
N GLN A 156 21.84 -1.72 23.56
CA GLN A 156 20.48 -1.61 24.08
C GLN A 156 19.48 -2.51 23.32
N LEU A 157 19.83 -2.92 22.10
CA LEU A 157 18.95 -3.68 21.20
C LEU A 157 19.30 -5.17 21.19
N THR A 158 18.32 -5.99 20.82
CA THR A 158 18.51 -7.42 20.54
C THR A 158 19.08 -7.64 19.14
N VAL A 159 19.71 -8.81 18.90
CA VAL A 159 20.23 -9.16 17.56
C VAL A 159 19.10 -9.17 16.52
N THR A 160 17.93 -9.68 16.89
CA THR A 160 16.76 -9.75 16.01
C THR A 160 16.26 -8.36 15.60
N GLU A 161 16.18 -7.41 16.54
CA GLU A 161 15.77 -6.03 16.26
C GLU A 161 16.74 -5.32 15.31
N ILE A 162 18.05 -5.53 15.51
CA ILE A 162 19.11 -4.94 14.69
C ILE A 162 19.03 -5.45 13.23
N ILE A 163 18.71 -6.72 13.03
CA ILE A 163 18.59 -7.31 11.68
C ILE A 163 17.28 -6.92 11.01
N THR A 164 16.17 -6.94 11.76
CA THR A 164 14.82 -6.75 11.21
C THR A 164 14.53 -5.27 10.95
N ASN A 165 14.91 -4.39 11.88
CA ASN A 165 14.58 -2.95 11.85
C ASN A 165 15.82 -2.08 11.67
N ARG A 166 16.55 -2.29 10.58
CA ARG A 166 17.80 -1.55 10.28
C ARG A 166 17.61 -0.03 10.21
N SER A 167 16.46 0.43 9.69
CA SER A 167 16.17 1.88 9.60
C SER A 167 16.01 2.53 10.97
N ALA A 168 15.36 1.83 11.91
CA ALA A 168 15.18 2.33 13.27
C ALA A 168 16.52 2.42 14.01
N LEU A 169 17.39 1.42 13.84
CA LEU A 169 18.77 1.48 14.35
C LEU A 169 19.53 2.69 13.77
N GLN A 170 19.42 2.92 12.45
CA GLN A 170 20.09 4.05 11.79
C GLN A 170 19.63 5.40 12.36
N GLU A 171 18.33 5.57 12.59
CA GLU A 171 17.78 6.80 13.16
C GLU A 171 18.24 7.03 14.60
N GLN A 172 18.19 6.00 15.45
CA GLN A 172 18.66 6.09 16.84
C GLN A 172 20.16 6.40 16.93
N VAL A 173 20.98 5.74 16.10
CA VAL A 173 22.42 6.02 16.02
C VAL A 173 22.65 7.44 15.52
N LEU A 174 21.93 7.89 14.48
CA LEU A 174 22.07 9.22 13.92
C LEU A 174 21.76 10.30 14.97
N GLU A 175 20.72 10.12 15.77
CA GLU A 175 20.32 11.07 16.81
C GLU A 175 21.37 11.15 17.94
N ALA A 176 21.83 10.00 18.45
CA ALA A 176 22.87 9.95 19.47
C ALA A 176 24.21 10.54 18.98
N VAL A 177 24.51 10.38 17.70
CA VAL A 177 25.72 10.93 17.07
C VAL A 177 25.61 12.44 16.87
N ARG A 178 24.45 12.97 16.47
CA ARG A 178 24.25 14.41 16.28
C ARG A 178 24.59 15.19 17.54
N GLU A 179 24.07 14.76 18.69
CA GLU A 179 24.37 15.39 19.98
C GLU A 179 25.89 15.41 20.27
N ALA A 180 26.56 14.28 20.05
CA ALA A 180 28.00 14.16 20.31
C ALA A 180 28.88 14.98 19.33
N LEU A 181 28.49 15.07 18.05
CA LEU A 181 29.24 15.76 17.01
C LEU A 181 28.99 17.27 16.98
N ASP A 182 27.78 17.72 17.31
CA ASP A 182 27.41 19.14 17.34
C ASP A 182 28.28 19.92 18.35
N ILE A 183 28.59 19.31 19.51
CA ILE A 183 29.52 19.87 20.51
C ILE A 183 30.92 20.10 19.92
N GLN A 184 31.32 19.29 18.94
CA GLN A 184 32.62 19.41 18.27
C GLN A 184 32.58 20.32 17.04
N GLY A 185 31.40 20.84 16.68
CA GLY A 185 31.20 21.61 15.46
C GLY A 185 31.17 20.77 14.18
N LEU A 186 30.96 19.46 14.31
CA LEU A 186 30.87 18.52 13.21
C LEU A 186 29.40 18.18 12.96
N GLN A 187 29.01 18.10 11.70
CA GLN A 187 27.67 17.75 11.27
C GLN A 187 27.72 16.45 10.47
N ILE A 188 26.87 15.50 10.84
CA ILE A 188 26.65 14.27 10.08
C ILE A 188 25.58 14.51 9.00
N ASP A 189 25.94 14.21 7.76
CA ASP A 189 25.03 14.31 6.60
C ASP A 189 24.23 13.01 6.43
N THR A 190 24.91 11.86 6.50
CA THR A 190 24.30 10.54 6.37
C THR A 190 25.07 9.49 7.15
N LEU A 191 24.34 8.51 7.68
CA LEU A 191 24.87 7.30 8.30
C LEU A 191 24.15 6.09 7.71
N GLN A 192 24.92 5.13 7.19
CA GLN A 192 24.38 3.89 6.64
C GLN A 192 25.08 2.69 7.25
N ILE A 193 24.28 1.73 7.72
CA ILE A 193 24.79 0.43 8.17
C ILE A 193 25.06 -0.43 6.93
N LYS A 194 26.32 -0.79 6.71
CA LYS A 194 26.77 -1.59 5.56
C LYS A 194 26.57 -3.08 5.83
N GLU A 195 27.09 -3.55 6.96
CA GLU A 195 27.12 -4.97 7.29
C GLU A 195 27.03 -5.17 8.80
N ILE A 196 26.38 -6.27 9.20
CA ILE A 196 26.29 -6.72 10.58
C ILE A 196 26.74 -8.17 10.56
N ASP A 197 27.82 -8.46 11.26
CA ASP A 197 28.45 -9.76 11.32
C ASP A 197 28.57 -10.21 12.78
N ASP A 198 28.74 -11.51 13.00
CA ASP A 198 28.82 -12.11 14.33
C ASP A 198 29.94 -13.16 14.40
N ASP A 199 30.66 -13.21 15.52
CA ASP A 199 31.83 -14.09 15.64
C ASP A 199 31.45 -15.59 15.77
N ASN A 200 30.21 -15.90 16.18
CA ASN A 200 29.76 -17.24 16.53
C ASN A 200 28.80 -17.87 15.50
N ASN A 201 28.64 -17.28 14.32
CA ASN A 201 27.66 -17.67 13.28
C ASN A 201 26.19 -17.76 13.75
N TYR A 202 25.84 -17.10 14.86
CA TYR A 202 24.49 -17.05 15.41
C TYR A 202 23.49 -16.53 14.38
N ILE A 203 23.83 -15.47 13.64
CA ILE A 203 22.93 -14.87 12.65
C ILE A 203 22.67 -15.87 11.52
N ARG A 204 23.70 -16.61 11.11
CA ARG A 204 23.59 -17.63 10.07
C ARG A 204 22.73 -18.81 10.52
N ASP A 205 22.86 -19.24 11.77
CA ASP A 205 22.07 -20.34 12.32
C ASP A 205 20.60 -19.94 12.55
N LEU A 206 20.34 -18.71 12.97
CA LEU A 206 18.99 -18.17 13.06
C LEU A 206 18.31 -18.16 11.69
N GLY A 207 19.01 -17.70 10.65
CA GLY A 207 18.52 -17.73 9.27
C GLY A 207 18.27 -19.14 8.75
N ARG A 208 19.08 -20.13 9.15
CA ARG A 208 18.90 -21.54 8.78
C ARG A 208 17.64 -22.14 9.40
N ALA A 209 17.36 -21.86 10.66
CA ALA A 209 16.15 -22.32 11.33
C ALA A 209 14.88 -21.73 10.70
N GLU A 210 14.88 -20.43 10.41
CA GLU A 210 13.73 -19.78 9.77
C GLU A 210 13.52 -20.26 8.33
N ALA A 211 14.60 -20.45 7.56
CA ALA A 211 14.53 -21.03 6.22
C ALA A 211 13.92 -22.46 6.25
N ALA A 212 14.30 -23.29 7.23
CA ALA A 212 13.73 -24.62 7.41
C ALA A 212 12.23 -24.55 7.78
N ARG A 213 11.84 -23.63 8.65
CA ARG A 213 10.44 -23.40 9.04
C ARG A 213 9.59 -22.97 7.85
N VAL A 214 10.05 -21.98 7.08
CA VAL A 214 9.36 -21.50 5.87
C VAL A 214 9.22 -22.62 4.85
N LYS A 215 10.27 -23.41 4.64
CA LYS A 215 10.23 -24.59 3.76
C LYS A 215 9.21 -25.63 4.22
N GLN A 216 9.18 -25.95 5.51
CA GLN A 216 8.20 -26.88 6.08
C GLN A 216 6.76 -26.38 5.88
N VAL A 217 6.50 -25.09 6.12
CA VAL A 217 5.16 -24.50 5.92
C VAL A 217 4.77 -24.57 4.44
N ALA A 218 5.69 -24.29 3.52
CA ALA A 218 5.45 -24.42 2.09
C ALA A 218 5.14 -25.88 1.69
N GLU A 219 5.91 -26.86 2.18
CA GLU A 219 5.67 -28.28 1.92
C GLU A 219 4.32 -28.77 2.46
N ILE A 220 3.92 -28.32 3.66
CA ILE A 220 2.59 -28.62 4.21
C ILE A 220 1.49 -28.01 3.36
N ALA A 221 1.63 -26.75 2.94
CA ALA A 221 0.65 -26.08 2.09
C ALA A 221 0.51 -26.77 0.72
N GLU A 222 1.62 -27.18 0.12
CA GLU A 222 1.63 -27.96 -1.12
C GLU A 222 0.96 -29.33 -0.94
N ALA A 223 1.28 -30.05 0.14
CA ALA A 223 0.68 -31.35 0.43
C ALA A 223 -0.85 -31.23 0.67
N GLN A 224 -1.29 -30.20 1.40
CA GLN A 224 -2.72 -29.91 1.61
C GLN A 224 -3.42 -29.55 0.30
N ALA A 225 -2.81 -28.73 -0.55
CA ALA A 225 -3.35 -28.37 -1.85
C ALA A 225 -3.45 -29.60 -2.79
N GLN A 226 -2.44 -30.48 -2.77
CA GLN A 226 -2.45 -31.74 -3.50
C GLN A 226 -3.54 -32.68 -2.99
N GLN A 227 -3.65 -32.86 -1.68
CA GLN A 227 -4.69 -33.70 -1.07
C GLN A 227 -6.09 -33.20 -1.46
N ALA A 228 -6.37 -31.90 -1.32
CA ALA A 228 -7.66 -31.32 -1.70
C ALA A 228 -7.95 -31.51 -3.20
N SER A 229 -6.94 -31.39 -4.06
CA SER A 229 -7.07 -31.63 -5.50
C SER A 229 -7.38 -33.10 -5.82
N GLU A 230 -6.72 -34.04 -5.14
CA GLU A 230 -6.96 -35.48 -5.33
C GLU A 230 -8.31 -35.91 -4.75
N GLU A 231 -8.73 -35.39 -3.60
CA GLU A 231 -10.06 -35.62 -3.04
C GLU A 231 -11.15 -35.13 -3.99
N ALA A 232 -11.00 -33.94 -4.58
CA ALA A 232 -11.91 -33.43 -5.59
C ALA A 232 -11.96 -34.31 -6.85
N ARG A 233 -10.81 -34.84 -7.30
CA ARG A 233 -10.73 -35.79 -8.42
C ARG A 233 -11.42 -37.11 -8.12
N ILE A 234 -11.18 -37.68 -6.94
CA ILE A 234 -11.81 -38.94 -6.50
C ILE A 234 -13.32 -38.76 -6.39
N ALA A 235 -13.79 -37.66 -5.79
CA ALA A 235 -15.22 -37.37 -5.69
C ALA A 235 -15.88 -37.21 -7.07
N ALA A 236 -15.21 -36.55 -8.02
CA ALA A 236 -15.68 -36.44 -9.39
C ALA A 236 -15.72 -37.81 -10.09
N ALA A 237 -14.67 -38.62 -9.96
CA ALA A 237 -14.60 -39.97 -10.53
C ALA A 237 -15.67 -40.90 -9.95
N GLN A 238 -15.94 -40.81 -8.64
CA GLN A 238 -17.00 -41.56 -7.99
C GLN A 238 -18.38 -41.20 -8.56
N LYS A 239 -18.68 -39.90 -8.72
CA LYS A 239 -19.94 -39.46 -9.34
C LYS A 239 -20.09 -39.97 -10.77
N ILE A 240 -19.01 -40.01 -11.55
CA ILE A 240 -19.03 -40.58 -12.90
C ILE A 240 -19.33 -42.08 -12.83
N ALA A 241 -18.66 -42.82 -11.95
CA ALA A 241 -18.87 -44.26 -11.79
C ALA A 241 -20.31 -44.59 -11.32
N GLU A 242 -20.86 -43.81 -10.39
CA GLU A 242 -22.25 -43.93 -9.93
C GLU A 242 -23.23 -43.66 -11.06
N SER A 243 -23.00 -42.60 -11.85
CA SER A 243 -23.82 -42.26 -13.02
C SER A 243 -23.76 -43.36 -14.09
N GLN A 244 -22.57 -43.91 -14.35
CA GLN A 244 -22.38 -45.01 -15.30
C GLN A 244 -23.11 -46.27 -14.82
N ARG A 245 -22.98 -46.63 -13.54
CA ARG A 245 -23.70 -47.76 -12.94
C ARG A 245 -25.22 -47.58 -13.04
N ALA A 246 -25.72 -46.38 -12.78
CA ALA A 246 -27.15 -46.09 -12.90
C ALA A 246 -27.64 -46.25 -14.34
N LEU A 247 -26.85 -45.77 -15.31
CA LEU A 247 -27.12 -45.95 -16.74
C LEU A 247 -27.13 -47.43 -17.14
N ASP A 248 -26.17 -48.21 -16.67
CA ASP A 248 -26.07 -49.64 -16.97
C ASP A 248 -27.26 -50.43 -16.38
N LEU A 249 -27.66 -50.13 -15.13
CA LEU A 249 -28.85 -50.71 -14.50
C LEU A 249 -30.13 -50.35 -15.27
N ARG A 250 -30.25 -49.10 -15.70
CA ARG A 250 -31.42 -48.65 -16.47
C ARG A 250 -31.49 -49.35 -17.82
N ASN A 251 -30.36 -49.50 -18.50
CA ASN A 251 -30.27 -50.25 -19.75
C ASN A 251 -30.64 -51.72 -19.56
N ALA A 252 -30.15 -52.37 -18.48
CA ALA A 252 -30.50 -53.75 -18.17
C ALA A 252 -32.00 -53.92 -17.85
N GLU A 253 -32.60 -52.95 -17.17
CA GLU A 253 -34.04 -52.93 -16.89
C GLU A 253 -34.88 -52.75 -18.15
N ILE A 254 -34.51 -51.79 -19.01
CA ILE A 254 -35.13 -51.61 -20.34
C ILE A 254 -35.00 -52.90 -21.14
N GLN A 255 -33.82 -53.53 -21.17
CA GLN A 255 -33.60 -54.77 -21.90
C GLN A 255 -34.53 -55.87 -21.37
N LYS A 256 -34.61 -56.05 -20.05
CA LYS A 256 -35.53 -57.00 -19.41
C LYS A 256 -37.00 -56.74 -19.77
N GLU A 257 -37.45 -55.49 -19.76
CA GLU A 257 -38.81 -55.12 -20.17
C GLU A 257 -39.05 -55.42 -21.66
N THR A 258 -38.10 -55.07 -22.52
CA THR A 258 -38.20 -55.36 -23.96
C THR A 258 -38.20 -56.85 -24.25
N ASP A 259 -37.39 -57.64 -23.55
CA ASP A 259 -37.34 -59.10 -23.70
C ASP A 259 -38.62 -59.75 -23.18
N LYS A 260 -39.20 -59.25 -22.09
CA LYS A 260 -40.52 -59.69 -21.62
C LYS A 260 -41.61 -59.38 -22.64
N ALA A 261 -41.67 -58.15 -23.15
CA ALA A 261 -42.65 -57.77 -24.16
C ALA A 261 -42.50 -58.57 -25.47
N ARG A 262 -41.26 -58.84 -25.90
CA ARG A 262 -40.97 -59.72 -27.04
C ARG A 262 -41.39 -61.16 -26.78
N ALA A 263 -41.13 -61.70 -25.59
CA ALA A 263 -41.53 -63.07 -25.24
C ALA A 263 -43.06 -63.22 -25.20
N GLU A 264 -43.78 -62.23 -24.66
CA GLU A 264 -45.25 -62.18 -24.68
C GLU A 264 -45.79 -62.09 -26.12
N ALA A 265 -45.23 -61.22 -26.96
CA ALA A 265 -45.59 -61.11 -28.37
C ALA A 265 -45.29 -62.41 -29.16
N ALA A 266 -44.16 -63.06 -28.88
CA ALA A 266 -43.79 -64.34 -29.50
C ALA A 266 -44.69 -65.49 -29.04
N ALA A 267 -45.16 -65.49 -27.78
CA ALA A 267 -46.12 -66.47 -27.26
C ALA A 267 -47.55 -66.23 -27.79
N ALA A 268 -47.91 -65.00 -28.13
CA ALA A 268 -49.20 -64.67 -28.71
C ALA A 268 -49.40 -65.26 -30.12
N ALA A 269 -48.34 -65.39 -30.92
CA ALA A 269 -48.41 -65.95 -32.28
C ALA A 269 -48.90 -67.42 -32.33
N PRO A 270 -48.31 -68.39 -31.61
CA PRO A 270 -48.80 -69.77 -31.61
C PRO A 270 -50.15 -69.89 -30.89
N LEU A 271 -50.45 -69.04 -29.91
CA LEU A 271 -51.76 -69.01 -29.26
C LEU A 271 -52.85 -68.55 -30.23
N ALA A 272 -52.59 -67.49 -31.01
CA ALA A 272 -53.49 -67.01 -32.05
C ALA A 272 -53.69 -68.06 -33.16
N GLU A 273 -52.63 -68.78 -33.55
CA GLU A 273 -52.73 -69.89 -34.48
C GLU A 273 -53.54 -71.06 -33.91
N ALA A 274 -53.35 -71.42 -32.63
CA ALA A 274 -54.14 -72.45 -31.96
C ALA A 274 -55.62 -72.07 -31.85
N ILE A 275 -55.94 -70.80 -31.53
CA ILE A 275 -57.32 -70.29 -31.51
C ILE A 275 -57.93 -70.35 -32.92
N ALA A 276 -57.18 -69.94 -33.95
CA ALA A 276 -57.64 -70.01 -35.34
C ALA A 276 -57.86 -71.46 -35.79
N GLN A 277 -57.00 -72.40 -35.40
CA GLN A 277 -57.18 -73.84 -35.66
C GLN A 277 -58.39 -74.39 -34.92
N GLN A 278 -58.61 -74.02 -33.66
CA GLN A 278 -59.78 -74.42 -32.89
C GLN A 278 -61.08 -73.88 -33.51
N GLU A 279 -61.07 -72.63 -33.99
CA GLU A 279 -62.18 -72.05 -34.75
C GLU A 279 -62.41 -72.86 -36.04
N VAL A 280 -61.38 -73.19 -36.81
CA VAL A 280 -61.51 -74.03 -38.02
C VAL A 280 -62.06 -75.41 -37.69
N VAL A 281 -61.62 -76.06 -36.61
CA VAL A 281 -62.16 -77.35 -36.16
C VAL A 281 -63.64 -77.20 -35.77
N SER A 282 -64.02 -76.13 -35.06
CA SER A 282 -65.43 -75.88 -34.71
C SER A 282 -66.30 -75.62 -35.95
N GLN A 283 -65.77 -74.91 -36.95
CA GLN A 283 -66.42 -74.70 -38.24
C GLN A 283 -66.51 -76.01 -39.04
N GLN A 284 -65.50 -76.88 -38.95
CA GLN A 284 -65.52 -78.22 -39.53
C GLN A 284 -66.54 -79.12 -38.83
N GLU A 285 -66.71 -79.04 -37.51
CA GLU A 285 -67.76 -79.75 -36.75
C GLU A 285 -69.15 -79.25 -37.14
N LEU A 286 -69.35 -77.94 -37.24
CA LEU A 286 -70.57 -77.33 -37.79
C LEU A 286 -70.83 -77.78 -39.23
N THR A 287 -69.78 -77.84 -40.06
CA THR A 287 -69.88 -78.34 -41.45
C THR A 287 -70.14 -79.84 -41.48
N ALA A 288 -69.60 -80.63 -40.57
CA ALA A 288 -69.84 -82.06 -40.44
C ALA A 288 -71.28 -82.33 -39.99
N GLN A 289 -71.81 -81.56 -39.04
CA GLN A 289 -73.23 -81.59 -38.67
C GLN A 289 -74.12 -81.19 -39.84
N LYS A 290 -73.76 -80.11 -40.56
CA LYS A 290 -74.44 -79.71 -41.80
C LYS A 290 -74.33 -80.80 -42.87
N ARG A 291 -73.21 -81.53 -42.97
CA ARG A 291 -73.02 -82.68 -43.89
C ARG A 291 -73.85 -83.89 -43.48
N VAL A 292 -74.10 -84.14 -42.21
CA VAL A 292 -75.06 -85.18 -41.78
C VAL A 292 -76.50 -84.75 -42.11
N GLY A 293 -76.80 -83.46 -41.99
CA GLY A 293 -78.04 -82.86 -42.49
C GLY A 293 -78.17 -82.92 -44.02
N LEU A 294 -77.08 -82.63 -44.74
CA LEU A 294 -76.99 -82.71 -46.19
C LEU A 294 -77.03 -84.14 -46.66
N ARG A 295 -76.43 -85.12 -45.97
CA ARG A 295 -76.53 -86.56 -46.31
C ARG A 295 -77.97 -87.04 -46.32
N LYS A 296 -78.83 -86.47 -45.45
CA LYS A 296 -80.28 -86.71 -45.46
C LYS A 296 -80.98 -86.02 -46.63
N GLN A 297 -80.45 -84.91 -47.14
CA GLN A 297 -80.96 -84.18 -48.31
C GLN A 297 -80.36 -84.67 -49.64
N GLU A 298 -79.15 -85.24 -49.64
CA GLU A 298 -78.42 -85.81 -50.79
C GLU A 298 -79.08 -87.11 -51.26
N LEU A 299 -79.60 -87.93 -50.33
CA LEU A 299 -80.47 -89.07 -50.67
C LEU A 299 -81.77 -88.64 -51.39
N ASP A 300 -82.19 -87.38 -51.25
CA ASP A 300 -83.37 -86.79 -51.92
C ASP A 300 -82.99 -85.95 -53.17
N ALA A 301 -81.70 -85.61 -53.34
CA ALA A 301 -81.22 -84.70 -54.38
C ALA A 301 -80.33 -85.37 -55.45
N GLU A 302 -80.07 -86.69 -55.35
CA GLU A 302 -79.33 -87.51 -56.34
C GLU A 302 -80.14 -87.82 -57.63
N VAL A 303 -81.14 -86.99 -57.96
CA VAL A 303 -81.84 -87.01 -59.24
C VAL A 303 -81.72 -85.67 -59.99
N ARG A 304 -81.01 -84.65 -59.46
CA ARG A 304 -81.10 -83.30 -60.07
C ARG A 304 -79.84 -82.46 -60.31
N ALA A 305 -78.62 -82.96 -60.16
CA ALA A 305 -77.45 -82.11 -60.40
C ALA A 305 -76.25 -82.80 -61.08
N VAL A 306 -76.50 -83.47 -62.20
CA VAL A 306 -75.47 -83.87 -63.19
C VAL A 306 -75.11 -82.70 -64.13
N ALA A 307 -75.31 -81.44 -63.71
CA ALA A 307 -74.96 -80.29 -64.53
C ALA A 307 -74.18 -79.26 -63.67
N ASP A 308 -73.08 -78.77 -64.25
CA ASP A 308 -72.31 -77.57 -63.85
C ASP A 308 -70.97 -77.77 -63.11
N ALA A 309 -70.25 -78.84 -63.44
CA ALA A 309 -68.86 -79.05 -63.00
C ALA A 309 -67.77 -78.42 -63.90
N GLN A 310 -68.09 -77.48 -64.80
CA GLN A 310 -67.11 -76.94 -65.76
C GLN A 310 -66.86 -75.42 -65.71
N ALA A 311 -67.58 -74.64 -64.90
CA ALA A 311 -67.43 -73.18 -64.91
C ALA A 311 -66.34 -72.60 -63.99
N TYR A 312 -65.87 -73.33 -62.97
CA TYR A 312 -64.98 -72.75 -61.93
C TYR A 312 -63.48 -72.79 -62.25
N ALA A 313 -63.05 -73.58 -63.23
CA ALA A 313 -61.64 -73.76 -63.54
C ALA A 313 -61.05 -72.59 -64.35
N ILE A 314 -61.88 -71.89 -65.13
CA ILE A 314 -61.42 -70.82 -66.03
C ILE A 314 -61.19 -69.50 -65.26
N GLU A 315 -61.86 -69.28 -64.13
CA GLU A 315 -61.75 -68.05 -63.35
C GLU A 315 -60.44 -67.96 -62.54
N LYS A 316 -59.82 -69.10 -62.20
CA LYS A 316 -58.63 -69.14 -61.36
C LYS A 316 -57.32 -68.84 -62.11
N GLU A 317 -57.28 -69.11 -63.40
CA GLU A 317 -56.06 -68.94 -64.20
C GLU A 317 -55.86 -67.48 -64.63
N ALA A 318 -56.95 -66.72 -64.80
CA ALA A 318 -56.90 -65.29 -65.11
C ALA A 318 -56.37 -64.43 -63.94
N ASN A 319 -56.63 -64.82 -62.69
CA ASN A 319 -56.19 -64.09 -61.49
C ASN A 319 -54.69 -64.27 -61.17
N ALA A 320 -54.07 -65.34 -61.65
CA ALA A 320 -52.65 -65.59 -61.45
C ALA A 320 -51.76 -64.65 -62.29
N ALA A 321 -52.23 -64.24 -63.47
CA ALA A 321 -51.51 -63.31 -64.34
C ALA A 321 -51.58 -61.84 -63.86
N ALA A 322 -52.69 -61.45 -63.23
CA ALA A 322 -52.86 -60.08 -62.70
C ALA A 322 -51.93 -59.79 -61.51
N LEU A 323 -51.63 -60.80 -60.68
CA LEU A 323 -50.81 -60.65 -59.48
C LEU A 323 -49.31 -60.49 -59.79
N ALA A 324 -48.85 -61.06 -60.92
CA ALA A 324 -47.44 -61.03 -61.31
C ALA A 324 -46.95 -59.64 -61.76
N SER A 325 -47.81 -58.81 -62.36
CA SER A 325 -47.40 -57.45 -62.80
C SER A 325 -47.36 -56.42 -61.67
N VAL A 326 -48.17 -56.62 -60.62
CA VAL A 326 -48.19 -55.75 -59.42
C VAL A 326 -46.97 -56.00 -58.53
N ALA A 327 -46.44 -57.23 -58.50
CA ALA A 327 -45.23 -57.57 -57.75
C ALA A 327 -43.98 -56.85 -58.28
N GLY A 328 -43.86 -56.68 -59.60
CA GLY A 328 -42.73 -55.96 -60.21
C GLY A 328 -42.78 -54.43 -59.98
N ALA A 329 -43.98 -53.84 -60.00
CA ALA A 329 -44.15 -52.39 -59.80
C ALA A 329 -43.95 -51.95 -58.33
N ASN A 330 -44.19 -52.84 -57.36
CA ASN A 330 -43.98 -52.54 -55.93
C ASN A 330 -42.49 -52.62 -55.54
N ALA A 331 -41.73 -53.55 -56.12
CA ALA A 331 -40.29 -53.70 -55.85
C ALA A 331 -39.47 -52.43 -56.19
N GLU A 332 -39.88 -51.67 -57.22
CA GLU A 332 -39.19 -50.46 -57.64
C GLU A 332 -39.66 -49.19 -56.89
N ARG A 333 -40.87 -49.19 -56.33
CA ARG A 333 -41.32 -48.15 -55.36
C ARG A 333 -40.61 -48.31 -54.02
N ASP A 334 -40.43 -49.53 -53.56
CA ASP A 334 -39.85 -49.82 -52.25
C ASP A 334 -38.34 -49.56 -52.23
N SER A 335 -37.62 -49.79 -53.35
CA SER A 335 -36.21 -49.42 -53.47
C SER A 335 -35.97 -47.91 -53.48
N ARG A 336 -36.87 -47.13 -54.11
CA ARG A 336 -36.79 -45.65 -54.11
C ARG A 336 -37.15 -45.06 -52.75
N LYS A 337 -38.09 -45.66 -52.00
CA LYS A 337 -38.37 -45.27 -50.61
C LYS A 337 -37.20 -45.56 -49.67
N ALA A 338 -36.59 -46.75 -49.77
CA ALA A 338 -35.42 -47.11 -48.97
C ALA A 338 -34.21 -46.20 -49.25
N ALA A 339 -34.00 -45.80 -50.51
CA ALA A 339 -32.95 -44.84 -50.87
C ALA A 339 -33.22 -43.42 -50.35
N ALA A 340 -34.48 -42.98 -50.33
CA ALA A 340 -34.87 -41.67 -49.79
C ALA A 340 -34.75 -41.62 -48.25
N GLU A 341 -35.14 -42.68 -47.55
CA GLU A 341 -35.01 -42.79 -46.08
C GLU A 341 -33.54 -42.84 -45.63
N ALA A 342 -32.64 -43.45 -46.41
CA ALA A 342 -31.20 -43.43 -46.13
C ALA A 342 -30.60 -42.01 -46.19
N ILE A 343 -31.04 -41.18 -47.15
CA ILE A 343 -30.59 -39.79 -47.29
C ILE A 343 -31.16 -38.92 -46.16
N GLU A 344 -32.41 -39.13 -45.75
CA GLU A 344 -33.01 -38.43 -44.60
C GLU A 344 -32.33 -38.80 -43.27
N ALA A 345 -31.94 -40.08 -43.11
CA ALA A 345 -31.20 -40.55 -41.93
C ALA A 345 -29.80 -39.91 -41.83
N GLU A 346 -29.06 -39.79 -42.93
CA GLU A 346 -27.79 -39.05 -42.95
C GLU A 346 -27.98 -37.55 -42.67
N GLY A 347 -29.03 -36.93 -43.22
CA GLY A 347 -29.35 -35.52 -42.98
C GLY A 347 -29.76 -35.21 -41.54
N LEU A 348 -30.36 -36.17 -40.84
CA LEU A 348 -30.68 -36.10 -39.40
C LEU A 348 -29.41 -36.28 -38.55
N ALA A 349 -28.54 -37.21 -38.90
CA ALA A 349 -27.27 -37.43 -38.19
C ALA A 349 -26.34 -36.20 -38.30
N GLU A 350 -26.23 -35.57 -39.47
CA GLU A 350 -25.41 -34.39 -39.67
C GLU A 350 -26.01 -33.14 -38.99
N ARG A 351 -27.34 -32.98 -38.99
CA ARG A 351 -28.01 -31.92 -38.21
C ARG A 351 -27.83 -32.10 -36.72
N ASN A 352 -27.86 -33.33 -36.21
CA ASN A 352 -27.59 -33.60 -34.79
C ASN A 352 -26.13 -33.32 -34.43
N ARG A 353 -25.15 -33.69 -35.27
CA ARG A 353 -23.73 -33.31 -35.04
C ARG A 353 -23.54 -31.80 -35.00
N ARG A 354 -24.17 -31.04 -35.91
CA ARG A 354 -24.08 -29.58 -35.90
C ARG A 354 -24.77 -28.94 -34.72
N LYS A 355 -25.93 -29.46 -34.27
CA LYS A 355 -26.60 -28.99 -33.06
C LYS A 355 -25.76 -29.26 -31.81
N SER A 356 -25.22 -30.47 -31.66
CA SER A 356 -24.36 -30.82 -30.52
C SER A 356 -23.06 -30.00 -30.52
N ALA A 357 -22.49 -29.69 -31.69
CA ALA A 357 -21.34 -28.80 -31.79
C ALA A 357 -21.69 -27.34 -31.42
N ALA A 358 -22.87 -26.85 -31.81
CA ALA A 358 -23.32 -25.50 -31.45
C ALA A 358 -23.64 -25.37 -29.95
N GLU A 359 -24.29 -26.38 -29.37
CA GLU A 359 -24.59 -26.44 -27.92
C GLU A 359 -23.30 -26.54 -27.08
N ALA A 360 -22.27 -27.24 -27.56
CA ALA A 360 -20.97 -27.30 -26.88
C ALA A 360 -20.28 -25.93 -26.82
N VAL A 361 -20.34 -25.16 -27.91
CA VAL A 361 -19.77 -23.80 -27.98
C VAL A 361 -20.54 -22.81 -27.10
N GLU A 362 -21.87 -22.93 -27.03
CA GLU A 362 -22.68 -22.11 -26.12
C GLU A 362 -22.43 -22.45 -24.64
N ALA A 363 -22.26 -23.73 -24.31
CA ALA A 363 -21.93 -24.17 -22.95
C ALA A 363 -20.55 -23.66 -22.50
N GLU A 364 -19.53 -23.67 -23.37
CA GLU A 364 -18.24 -23.04 -23.09
C GLU A 364 -18.36 -21.52 -22.88
N GLY A 365 -19.15 -20.84 -23.71
CA GLY A 365 -19.38 -19.40 -23.60
C GLY A 365 -20.05 -19.00 -22.29
N VAL A 366 -20.99 -19.79 -21.78
CA VAL A 366 -21.66 -19.55 -20.48
C VAL A 366 -20.70 -19.84 -19.31
N ALA A 367 -19.91 -20.91 -19.40
CA ALA A 367 -18.90 -21.22 -18.38
C ALA A 367 -17.81 -20.15 -18.30
N GLU A 368 -17.39 -19.58 -19.44
CA GLU A 368 -16.40 -18.52 -19.46
C GLU A 368 -16.95 -17.19 -18.93
N ARG A 369 -18.21 -16.84 -19.25
CA ARG A 369 -18.88 -15.67 -18.66
C ARG A 369 -19.03 -15.83 -17.14
N ALA A 370 -19.39 -17.01 -16.66
CA ALA A 370 -19.48 -17.29 -15.23
C ALA A 370 -18.11 -17.14 -14.52
N ARG A 371 -17.01 -17.61 -15.13
CA ARG A 371 -15.66 -17.40 -14.59
C ARG A 371 -15.28 -15.93 -14.52
N ARG A 372 -15.63 -15.13 -15.54
CA ARG A 372 -15.33 -13.68 -15.55
C ARG A 372 -16.15 -12.92 -14.50
N ILE A 373 -17.41 -13.29 -14.29
CA ILE A 373 -18.25 -12.69 -13.24
C ILE A 373 -17.70 -13.05 -11.86
N ALA A 374 -17.38 -14.33 -11.62
CA ALA A 374 -16.80 -14.76 -10.35
C ALA A 374 -15.43 -14.09 -10.07
N ALA A 375 -14.60 -13.89 -11.09
CA ALA A 375 -13.34 -13.16 -10.96
C ALA A 375 -13.55 -11.67 -10.65
N ALA A 376 -14.57 -11.03 -11.24
CA ALA A 376 -14.90 -9.63 -10.96
C ALA A 376 -15.46 -9.44 -9.54
N GLU A 377 -16.29 -10.37 -9.06
CA GLU A 377 -16.81 -10.36 -7.69
C GLU A 377 -15.71 -10.60 -6.65
N ALA A 378 -14.76 -11.51 -6.93
CA ALA A 378 -13.59 -11.73 -6.07
C ALA A 378 -12.73 -10.46 -5.96
N LEU A 379 -12.46 -9.78 -7.08
CA LEU A 379 -11.70 -8.52 -7.10
C LEU A 379 -12.43 -7.40 -6.34
N ALA A 380 -13.76 -7.32 -6.46
CA ALA A 380 -14.55 -6.34 -5.73
C ALA A 380 -14.54 -6.60 -4.22
N ALA A 381 -14.60 -7.86 -3.80
CA ALA A 381 -14.51 -8.25 -2.39
C ALA A 381 -13.13 -7.94 -1.79
N GLU A 382 -12.05 -8.18 -2.53
CA GLU A 382 -10.69 -7.79 -2.13
C GLU A 382 -10.55 -6.27 -2.00
N GLY A 383 -11.08 -5.51 -2.96
CA GLY A 383 -11.08 -4.04 -2.92
C GLY A 383 -11.83 -3.47 -1.71
N GLU A 384 -12.97 -4.05 -1.34
CA GLU A 384 -13.72 -3.62 -0.15
C GLU A 384 -12.98 -3.98 1.15
N ALA A 385 -12.32 -5.14 1.20
CA ALA A 385 -11.50 -5.54 2.34
C ALA A 385 -10.30 -4.61 2.53
N GLU A 386 -9.61 -4.23 1.46
CA GLU A 386 -8.52 -3.24 1.49
C GLU A 386 -9.02 -1.85 1.91
N ALA A 387 -10.15 -1.40 1.36
CA ALA A 387 -10.75 -0.12 1.72
C ALA A 387 -11.16 -0.07 3.21
N SER A 388 -11.69 -1.16 3.75
CA SER A 388 -12.02 -1.29 5.17
C SER A 388 -10.78 -1.31 6.07
N ALA A 389 -9.71 -1.99 5.64
CA ALA A 389 -8.43 -2.00 6.35
C ALA A 389 -7.78 -0.61 6.38
N ILE A 390 -7.81 0.13 5.26
CA ILE A 390 -7.32 1.51 5.18
C ILE A 390 -8.16 2.44 6.05
N ARG A 391 -9.49 2.33 6.01
CA ARG A 391 -10.38 3.10 6.90
C ARG A 391 -10.06 2.84 8.37
N SER A 392 -9.88 1.59 8.76
CA SER A 392 -9.58 1.20 10.14
C SER A 392 -8.21 1.73 10.60
N LYS A 393 -7.20 1.69 9.73
CA LYS A 393 -5.89 2.32 10.00
C LYS A 393 -6.02 3.84 10.13
N GLY A 394 -6.73 4.48 9.21
CA GLY A 394 -6.95 5.92 9.23
C GLY A 394 -7.69 6.41 10.48
N THR A 395 -8.70 5.67 10.96
CA THR A 395 -9.39 5.98 12.23
C THR A 395 -8.46 5.79 13.43
N ALA A 396 -7.66 4.73 13.45
CA ALA A 396 -6.70 4.49 14.54
C ALA A 396 -5.60 5.56 14.59
N GLU A 397 -5.08 6.02 13.45
CA GLU A 397 -4.11 7.11 13.37
C GLU A 397 -4.73 8.45 13.79
N ALA A 398 -5.98 8.71 13.39
CA ALA A 398 -6.71 9.91 13.80
C ALA A 398 -6.99 9.93 15.31
N ASP A 399 -7.38 8.79 15.89
CA ASP A 399 -7.64 8.66 17.33
C ASP A 399 -6.34 8.77 18.15
N SER A 400 -5.24 8.18 17.67
CA SER A 400 -3.92 8.34 18.28
C SER A 400 -3.45 9.80 18.24
N THR A 401 -3.61 10.48 17.12
CA THR A 401 -3.24 11.90 16.97
C THR A 401 -4.11 12.78 17.87
N ARG A 402 -5.40 12.49 18.00
CA ARG A 402 -6.31 13.21 18.90
C ARG A 402 -5.91 13.01 20.36
N ALA A 403 -5.61 11.78 20.77
CA ALA A 403 -5.13 11.47 22.13
C ALA A 403 -3.79 12.16 22.44
N GLN A 404 -2.87 12.22 21.48
CA GLN A 404 -1.60 12.97 21.62
C GLN A 404 -1.85 14.48 21.75
N ALA A 405 -2.76 15.04 20.95
CA ALA A 405 -3.12 16.45 21.03
C ALA A 405 -3.77 16.80 22.38
N GLU A 406 -4.65 15.93 22.91
CA GLU A 406 -5.25 16.10 24.24
C GLU A 406 -4.20 15.99 25.36
N ALA A 407 -3.29 15.02 25.29
CA ALA A 407 -2.20 14.88 26.26
C ALA A 407 -1.23 16.07 26.24
N LEU A 408 -0.95 16.63 25.05
CA LEU A 408 -0.14 17.84 24.90
C LEU A 408 -0.86 19.08 25.43
N ALA A 409 -2.17 19.19 25.26
CA ALA A 409 -2.97 20.29 25.79
C ALA A 409 -2.99 20.28 27.33
N GLU A 410 -3.21 19.12 27.94
CA GLU A 410 -3.20 18.96 29.40
C GLU A 410 -1.81 19.26 29.99
N ARG A 411 -0.74 18.80 29.32
CA ARG A 411 0.64 19.10 29.71
C ARG A 411 1.00 20.57 29.48
N ALA A 412 0.51 21.19 28.41
CA ALA A 412 0.70 22.62 28.17
C ALA A 412 0.02 23.46 29.25
N GLU A 413 -1.16 23.08 29.73
CA GLU A 413 -1.84 23.75 30.83
C GLU A 413 -1.07 23.62 32.15
N ALA A 414 -0.55 22.43 32.46
CA ALA A 414 0.29 22.21 33.64
C ALA A 414 1.59 23.02 33.59
N LEU A 415 2.25 23.07 32.43
CA LEU A 415 3.48 23.86 32.22
C LEU A 415 3.20 25.36 32.27
N LEU A 416 2.05 25.82 31.76
CA LEU A 416 1.64 27.22 31.83
C LEU A 416 1.39 27.63 33.28
N LYS A 417 0.72 26.80 34.08
CA LYS A 417 0.51 27.02 35.52
C LYS A 417 1.84 27.10 36.28
N GLN A 418 2.77 26.18 36.00
CA GLN A 418 4.09 26.21 36.62
C GLN A 418 4.89 27.48 36.23
N ARG A 419 4.87 27.84 34.94
CA ARG A 419 5.58 29.03 34.46
C ARG A 419 4.98 30.35 34.99
N ILE A 420 3.67 30.40 35.19
CA ILE A 420 3.00 31.54 35.86
C ILE A 420 3.39 31.59 37.34
N ILE A 421 3.50 30.46 38.03
CA ILE A 421 3.97 30.39 39.42
C ILE A 421 5.44 30.81 39.55
N ASP A 422 6.29 30.44 38.60
CA ASP A 422 7.71 30.83 38.59
C ASP A 422 7.91 32.31 38.24
N GLN A 423 7.03 32.89 37.43
CA GLN A 423 7.08 34.32 37.06
C GLN A 423 6.22 35.23 37.94
N LEU A 424 5.39 34.65 38.82
CA LEU A 424 4.57 35.38 39.80
C LEU A 424 5.39 36.37 40.66
N PRO A 425 6.62 36.05 41.13
CA PRO A 425 7.46 37.00 41.86
C PRO A 425 7.86 38.23 41.02
N GLU A 426 8.18 38.03 39.74
CA GLU A 426 8.54 39.11 38.81
C GLU A 426 7.32 39.99 38.48
N ILE A 427 6.15 39.38 38.28
CA ILE A 427 4.90 40.10 38.03
C ILE A 427 4.47 40.90 39.26
N VAL A 428 4.54 40.32 40.46
CA VAL A 428 4.25 41.01 41.73
C VAL A 428 5.25 42.15 41.97
N ARG A 429 6.54 41.95 41.63
CA ARG A 429 7.57 43.00 41.73
C ARG A 429 7.32 44.14 40.75
N ALA A 430 6.97 43.83 39.49
CA ALA A 430 6.65 44.83 38.46
C ALA A 430 5.32 45.57 38.76
N ALA A 431 4.33 44.89 39.35
CA ALA A 431 3.08 45.50 39.79
C ALA A 431 3.24 46.34 41.07
N ALA A 432 4.17 45.99 41.95
CA ALA A 432 4.50 46.74 43.17
C ALA A 432 5.47 47.91 42.93
N GLU A 433 6.20 47.92 41.81
CA GLU A 433 7.12 48.99 41.40
C GLU A 433 6.44 50.39 41.38
N PRO A 434 5.24 50.57 40.78
CA PRO A 434 4.53 51.85 40.86
C PRO A 434 3.92 52.15 42.24
N LEU A 435 3.72 51.15 43.10
CA LEU A 435 3.26 51.35 44.48
C LEU A 435 4.41 51.74 45.43
N GLY A 436 5.62 51.22 45.19
CA GLY A 436 6.83 51.59 45.94
C GLY A 436 7.38 52.99 45.60
N ALA A 437 6.99 53.54 44.46
CA ALA A 437 7.31 54.90 44.04
C ALA A 437 6.46 55.99 44.73
N ILE A 438 5.39 55.63 45.46
CA ILE A 438 4.52 56.59 46.14
C ILE A 438 4.96 56.69 47.62
N GLN A 439 6.00 57.46 47.90
CA GLN A 439 6.52 57.64 49.28
C GLN A 439 5.74 58.69 50.11
N ASN A 440 4.83 59.46 49.51
CA ASN A 440 3.95 60.39 50.22
C ASN A 440 2.65 60.60 49.42
N MET A 441 1.58 59.90 49.79
CA MET A 441 0.22 60.28 49.37
C MET A 441 -0.36 61.20 50.43
N THR A 442 -0.17 62.52 50.28
CA THR A 442 -0.92 63.49 51.08
C THR A 442 -2.27 63.68 50.41
N VAL A 443 -3.32 63.13 51.03
CA VAL A 443 -4.70 63.40 50.63
C VAL A 443 -5.03 64.83 51.06
N ILE A 444 -4.94 65.78 50.13
CA ILE A 444 -5.56 67.10 50.32
C ILE A 444 -6.96 66.99 49.72
N SER A 445 -7.93 66.73 50.58
CA SER A 445 -9.34 66.96 50.29
C SER A 445 -9.64 68.44 50.46
N SER A 446 -9.72 69.17 49.35
CA SER A 446 -10.60 70.34 49.28
C SER A 446 -11.74 69.98 48.34
N ASP A 447 -12.93 69.86 48.94
CA ASP A 447 -14.22 69.57 48.32
C ASP A 447 -14.52 68.07 48.11
N GLY A 448 -15.24 67.51 49.09
CA GLY A 448 -15.50 66.09 49.26
C GLY A 448 -16.39 65.45 48.19
N SER A 449 -15.81 65.14 47.02
CA SER A 449 -16.37 64.16 46.07
C SER A 449 -15.30 63.54 45.15
N GLY A 450 -14.14 63.19 45.68
CA GLY A 450 -12.96 62.79 44.92
C GLY A 450 -12.68 61.29 44.78
N THR A 451 -13.67 60.40 44.91
CA THR A 451 -13.42 58.93 44.88
C THR A 451 -14.17 58.15 43.80
N ASN A 452 -15.11 58.76 43.08
CA ASN A 452 -15.90 58.05 42.06
C ASN A 452 -15.53 58.35 40.59
N GLN A 453 -14.57 59.23 40.30
CA GLN A 453 -14.16 59.52 38.91
C GLN A 453 -12.81 58.95 38.49
N LEU A 454 -12.10 58.24 39.40
CA LEU A 454 -10.82 57.58 39.06
C LEU A 454 -11.02 56.15 38.55
N GLY A 455 -12.10 55.46 38.96
CA GLY A 455 -12.40 54.10 38.54
C GLY A 455 -12.91 53.99 37.09
N GLU A 456 -13.72 54.94 36.63
CA GLU A 456 -14.33 54.86 35.29
C GLU A 456 -13.36 55.18 34.15
N ASN A 457 -12.42 56.11 34.33
CA ASN A 457 -11.50 56.49 33.25
C ASN A 457 -10.31 55.53 33.07
N VAL A 458 -9.91 54.80 34.12
CA VAL A 458 -8.87 53.76 34.01
C VAL A 458 -9.47 52.44 33.50
N ALA A 459 -10.71 52.11 33.87
CA ALA A 459 -11.42 50.94 33.35
C ALA A 459 -11.72 51.07 31.84
N GLY A 460 -12.09 52.26 31.36
CA GLY A 460 -12.35 52.52 29.93
C GLY A 460 -11.10 52.44 29.03
N GLN A 461 -9.94 52.88 29.52
CA GLN A 461 -8.67 52.80 28.78
C GLN A 461 -8.10 51.38 28.75
N LEU A 462 -8.24 50.60 29.84
CA LEU A 462 -7.85 49.19 29.86
C LEU A 462 -8.79 48.30 29.03
N ALA A 463 -10.09 48.61 28.98
CA ALA A 463 -11.03 47.92 28.10
C ALA A 463 -10.73 48.15 26.60
N THR A 464 -10.19 49.33 26.26
CA THR A 464 -9.84 49.69 24.87
C THR A 464 -8.52 49.02 24.43
N SER A 465 -7.53 48.87 25.33
CA SER A 465 -6.29 48.15 25.00
C SER A 465 -6.50 46.64 24.81
N THR A 466 -7.39 46.02 25.59
CA THR A 466 -7.66 44.58 25.49
C THR A 466 -8.48 44.23 24.24
N LYS A 467 -9.34 45.15 23.77
CA LYS A 467 -10.14 44.97 22.55
C LYS A 467 -9.30 45.01 21.27
N ILE A 468 -8.26 45.84 21.22
CA ILE A 468 -7.34 45.91 20.07
C ILE A 468 -6.47 44.64 19.97
N ILE A 469 -6.10 44.04 21.11
CA ILE A 469 -5.35 42.78 21.14
C ILE A 469 -6.24 41.60 20.68
N LYS A 470 -7.52 41.60 21.07
CA LYS A 470 -8.52 40.63 20.59
C LYS A 470 -8.74 40.73 19.08
N ASP A 471 -8.80 41.93 18.52
CA ASP A 471 -9.00 42.13 17.07
C ASP A 471 -7.76 41.80 16.23
N LEU A 472 -6.54 41.90 16.81
CA LEU A 472 -5.30 41.56 16.10
C LEU A 472 -4.93 40.06 16.19
N VAL A 473 -5.26 39.39 17.30
CA VAL A 473 -4.79 38.03 17.61
C VAL A 473 -5.94 37.00 17.62
N GLY A 474 -7.19 37.45 17.67
CA GLY A 474 -8.38 36.58 17.63
C GLY A 474 -8.66 35.80 18.93
N ILE A 475 -7.92 36.06 20.00
CA ILE A 475 -8.01 35.32 21.27
C ILE A 475 -8.48 36.28 22.37
N ASP A 476 -9.62 35.96 22.99
CA ASP A 476 -10.14 36.69 24.15
C ASP A 476 -9.54 36.12 25.45
N ILE A 477 -8.70 36.92 26.10
CA ILE A 477 -8.03 36.55 27.35
C ILE A 477 -9.04 36.32 28.48
N GLY A 478 -10.23 36.94 28.41
CA GLY A 478 -11.32 36.70 29.35
C GLY A 478 -11.97 35.32 29.20
N GLU A 479 -12.01 34.76 27.98
CA GLU A 479 -12.50 33.39 27.74
C GLU A 479 -11.44 32.32 28.01
N LEU A 480 -10.16 32.68 27.89
CA LEU A 480 -9.03 31.82 28.25
C LEU A 480 -8.98 31.54 29.76
N ILE A 481 -9.31 32.54 30.58
CA ILE A 481 -9.40 32.42 32.06
C ILE A 481 -10.64 31.61 32.48
N ASN A 482 -11.72 31.63 31.69
CA ASN A 482 -12.91 30.79 31.88
C ASN A 482 -12.82 29.42 31.17
N GLY A 483 -11.65 29.06 30.61
CA GLY A 483 -11.30 27.70 30.20
C GLY A 483 -11.99 27.16 28.94
N LYS A 484 -12.56 28.00 28.06
CA LYS A 484 -13.43 27.49 26.96
C LYS A 484 -12.86 27.50 25.54
N VAL A 485 -11.61 27.91 25.29
CA VAL A 485 -11.15 28.21 23.91
C VAL A 485 -9.91 27.43 23.46
N VAL A 486 -9.87 26.11 23.67
CA VAL A 486 -8.82 25.28 23.01
C VAL A 486 -9.39 24.16 22.12
N GLY A 487 -10.72 23.99 22.05
CA GLY A 487 -11.35 23.00 21.16
C GLY A 487 -11.65 23.49 19.74
N GLU A 488 -11.93 24.78 19.54
CA GLU A 488 -12.59 25.27 18.32
C GLU A 488 -11.60 25.65 17.20
N ALA A 489 -10.40 26.15 17.54
CA ALA A 489 -9.38 26.52 16.56
C ALA A 489 -8.75 25.30 15.86
N THR A 490 -8.62 24.18 16.58
CA THR A 490 -8.09 22.91 16.07
C THR A 490 -9.14 22.18 15.22
N GLY A 491 -10.43 22.25 15.61
CA GLY A 491 -11.54 21.67 14.85
C GLY A 491 -11.79 22.36 13.50
N ALA A 492 -11.66 23.69 13.43
CA ALA A 492 -11.86 24.45 12.20
C ALA A 492 -10.75 24.24 11.16
N ALA A 493 -9.49 24.04 11.59
CA ALA A 493 -8.37 23.75 10.68
C ALA A 493 -8.45 22.33 10.09
N VAL A 494 -8.90 21.34 10.88
CA VAL A 494 -9.07 19.95 10.43
C VAL A 494 -10.30 19.81 9.51
N ALA A 495 -11.40 20.53 9.78
CA ALA A 495 -12.58 20.53 8.91
C ALA A 495 -12.31 21.17 7.54
N LYS A 496 -11.45 22.20 7.46
CA LYS A 496 -11.07 22.86 6.21
C LYS A 496 -10.08 22.04 5.36
N GLY A 497 -9.25 21.21 6.01
CA GLY A 497 -8.41 20.21 5.34
C GLY A 497 -9.22 19.07 4.72
N ALA A 498 -10.18 18.52 5.48
CA ALA A 498 -11.04 17.43 5.04
C ALA A 498 -12.04 17.80 3.93
N ALA A 499 -12.50 19.06 3.87
CA ALA A 499 -13.42 19.52 2.83
C ALA A 499 -12.77 19.77 1.45
N SER A 500 -11.43 19.76 1.37
CA SER A 500 -10.70 20.07 0.13
C SER A 500 -10.36 18.85 -0.74
N SER A 501 -10.57 17.62 -0.24
CA SER A 501 -10.31 16.37 -0.98
C SER A 501 -11.55 15.73 -1.60
N THR A 502 -12.76 16.26 -1.38
CA THR A 502 -14.02 15.68 -1.93
C THR A 502 -14.52 16.35 -3.21
N GLY A 503 -13.68 17.15 -3.87
CA GLY A 503 -14.09 18.08 -4.94
C GLY A 503 -13.64 17.74 -6.36
N ARG A 504 -13.72 16.49 -6.84
CA ARG A 504 -13.76 16.19 -8.30
C ARG A 504 -14.09 14.73 -8.59
N GLY A 505 -15.29 14.46 -9.10
CA GLY A 505 -15.63 13.13 -9.63
C GLY A 505 -17.12 12.82 -9.75
N GLY A 506 -17.98 13.79 -10.08
CA GLY A 506 -19.37 13.48 -10.41
C GLY A 506 -19.54 13.31 -11.92
N ARG A 507 -19.92 12.10 -12.38
CA ARG A 507 -20.99 11.90 -13.40
C ARG A 507 -21.29 10.41 -13.67
N ARG A 508 -22.61 10.14 -13.65
CA ARG A 508 -23.39 9.01 -14.18
C ARG A 508 -23.53 7.77 -13.29
N ALA A 509 -24.56 7.79 -12.45
CA ALA A 509 -25.35 6.61 -12.12
C ALA A 509 -26.72 6.78 -12.82
N ALA A 510 -27.07 5.82 -13.66
CA ALA A 510 -28.39 5.65 -14.24
C ALA A 510 -28.99 4.36 -13.67
N ASP A 511 -30.26 4.47 -13.26
CA ASP A 511 -31.28 3.46 -13.01
C ASP A 511 -30.89 2.04 -12.54
N ALA A 512 -31.37 1.70 -11.34
CA ALA A 512 -31.71 0.34 -10.94
C ALA A 512 -33.17 0.31 -10.45
N PRO A 513 -34.00 -0.67 -10.85
CA PRO A 513 -35.42 -0.70 -10.53
C PRO A 513 -35.70 -1.33 -9.16
N SER A 514 -36.82 -0.91 -8.58
CA SER A 514 -37.41 -1.37 -7.32
C SER A 514 -37.88 -2.84 -7.34
N PRO A 515 -37.93 -3.52 -6.18
CA PRO A 515 -38.44 -4.89 -6.07
C PRO A 515 -39.97 -4.90 -5.93
N GLN A 516 -40.65 -5.67 -6.76
CA GLN A 516 -42.04 -6.10 -6.53
C GLN A 516 -42.17 -7.60 -6.82
N ASP A 517 -42.75 -8.30 -5.84
CA ASP A 517 -43.60 -9.49 -5.90
C ASP A 517 -43.42 -10.47 -7.08
N SER A 518 -42.83 -11.65 -6.82
CA SER A 518 -43.51 -12.96 -6.77
C SER A 518 -42.55 -14.10 -6.44
#